data_AF-A0AAW9MR28-F1
#
_entry.id   AF-A0AAW9MR28-F1
#
_cell.length_a   1.000
_cell.length_b   1.000
_cell.length_c   1.000
_cell.angle_alpha   90.00
_cell.angle_beta   90.00
_cell.angle_gamma   90.00
#
_symmetry.space_group_name_H-M   'P 1'
#
loop_
_entity.id
_entity.type
_entity.pdbx_description
1 polymer ?
#
loop_
_entity_poly.entity_id
_entity_poly.type
_entity_poly.pdbx_seq_one_letter_code
_entity_poly.pdbx_strand_id
1 'polypeptide(L)'
;MAYVNVPKDLTKVKTKVALNLTKRQLIGFTIAGLIGFPVYLMVKKVLPNDLSMLIMIGVSFPIIFATLYEKDGIYFEKYLKYIIDKKRQTSIRIYKTECIYDIKKQRKERSK
;
A
#
# COMPACT_ATOMS: atom_id res chain seq x y z
N MET A 1 -30.23 33.88 -19.15
CA MET A 1 -29.11 33.39 -18.32
C MET A 1 -28.82 31.96 -18.75
N ALA A 2 -27.74 31.70 -19.49
CA ALA A 2 -27.39 30.35 -19.93
C ALA A 2 -26.75 29.60 -18.76
N TYR A 3 -27.45 28.58 -18.24
CA TYR A 3 -26.97 27.76 -17.13
C TYR A 3 -25.97 26.74 -17.68
N VAL A 4 -24.69 27.00 -17.49
CA VAL A 4 -23.63 26.04 -17.82
C VAL A 4 -23.45 25.12 -16.62
N ASN A 5 -23.48 23.80 -16.85
CA ASN A 5 -23.24 22.81 -15.79
C ASN A 5 -21.81 22.94 -15.28
N VAL A 6 -21.62 23.72 -14.22
CA VAL A 6 -20.40 23.71 -13.42
C VAL A 6 -20.40 22.41 -12.62
N PRO A 7 -19.48 21.47 -12.86
CA PRO A 7 -19.40 20.25 -12.07
C PRO A 7 -19.07 20.64 -10.63
N LYS A 8 -19.98 20.31 -9.70
CA LYS A 8 -19.96 20.69 -8.28
C LYS A 8 -18.77 20.15 -7.46
N ASP A 9 -17.83 19.43 -8.08
CA ASP A 9 -16.73 18.72 -7.42
C ASP A 9 -15.37 18.93 -8.12
N LEU A 10 -14.95 20.18 -8.32
CA LEU A 10 -13.58 20.50 -8.77
C LEU A 10 -12.49 19.99 -7.80
N THR A 11 -12.85 19.73 -6.55
CA THR A 11 -11.98 19.17 -5.50
C THR A 11 -11.70 17.67 -5.67
N LYS A 12 -12.43 16.95 -6.53
CA LYS A 12 -12.17 15.53 -6.87
C LYS A 12 -11.17 15.35 -8.01
N VAL A 13 -10.80 16.42 -8.72
CA VAL A 13 -9.75 16.35 -9.74
C VAL A 13 -8.41 16.35 -9.01
N LYS A 14 -7.85 15.16 -8.74
CA LYS A 14 -6.47 14.99 -8.23
C LYS A 14 -5.57 15.90 -9.08
N THR A 15 -5.04 16.97 -8.50
CA THR A 15 -4.13 17.90 -9.18
C THR A 15 -2.92 17.11 -9.69
N LYS A 16 -2.92 16.81 -10.99
CA LYS A 16 -1.82 16.14 -11.68
C LYS A 16 -0.74 17.19 -11.91
N VAL A 17 0.34 17.10 -11.15
CA VAL A 17 1.25 18.23 -10.91
C VAL A 17 2.18 18.49 -12.09
N ALA A 18 2.54 17.44 -12.83
CA ALA A 18 3.22 17.49 -14.12
C ALA A 18 3.01 16.16 -14.87
N LEU A 19 2.98 16.18 -16.21
CA LEU A 19 2.96 14.97 -17.07
C LEU A 19 1.80 13.98 -16.85
N ASN A 20 0.64 14.41 -16.36
CA ASN A 20 -0.46 13.50 -15.98
C ASN A 20 -0.10 12.49 -14.87
N LEU A 21 0.90 12.79 -14.05
CA LEU A 21 1.33 11.97 -12.91
C LEU A 21 0.89 12.55 -11.56
N THR A 22 0.65 11.67 -10.60
CA THR A 22 0.33 12.04 -9.21
C THR A 22 1.62 12.41 -8.46
N LYS A 23 1.52 13.22 -7.40
CA LYS A 23 2.67 13.60 -6.55
C LYS A 23 3.48 12.39 -6.07
N ARG A 24 2.79 11.28 -5.77
CA ARG A 24 3.38 10.03 -5.29
C ARG A 24 4.17 9.30 -6.36
N GLN A 25 3.68 9.29 -7.60
CA GLN A 25 4.40 8.72 -8.73
C GLN A 25 5.71 9.46 -8.95
N LEU A 26 5.70 10.79 -8.83
CA LEU A 26 6.91 11.60 -8.97
C LEU A 26 7.94 11.26 -7.87
N ILE A 27 7.51 11.17 -6.61
CA ILE A 27 8.38 10.74 -5.50
C ILE A 27 8.92 9.32 -5.75
N GLY A 28 8.06 8.39 -6.17
CA GLY A 28 8.43 7.02 -6.50
C GLY A 28 9.50 6.91 -7.58
N PHE A 29 9.34 7.65 -8.68
CA PHE A 29 10.31 7.69 -9.76
C PHE A 29 11.62 8.35 -9.34
N THR A 30 11.60 9.37 -8.47
CA THR A 30 12.84 9.96 -7.94
C THR A 30 13.63 8.96 -7.10
N ILE A 31 12.97 8.18 -6.25
CA ILE A 31 13.61 7.13 -5.44
C ILE A 31 14.14 6.01 -6.34
N ALA A 32 13.33 5.58 -7.32
CA ALA A 32 13.75 4.56 -8.29
C ALA A 32 14.99 5.01 -9.08
N GLY A 33 15.06 6.27 -9.53
CA GLY A 33 16.23 6.83 -10.19
C GLY A 33 17.46 6.88 -9.28
N LEU A 34 17.29 7.30 -8.02
CA LEU A 34 18.37 7.37 -7.03
C LEU A 34 18.96 6.00 -6.70
N ILE A 35 18.19 4.91 -6.79
CA ILE A 35 18.68 3.55 -6.55
C ILE A 35 19.18 2.91 -7.85
N GLY A 36 18.41 3.03 -8.94
CA GLY A 36 18.73 2.42 -10.23
C GLY A 36 20.00 2.98 -10.85
N PHE A 37 20.21 4.30 -10.80
CA PHE A 37 21.36 4.94 -11.44
C PHE A 37 22.72 4.51 -10.81
N PRO A 38 22.89 4.51 -9.48
CA PRO A 38 24.10 3.95 -8.86
C PRO A 38 24.32 2.48 -9.18
N VAL A 39 23.25 1.67 -9.16
CA VAL A 39 23.35 0.25 -9.51
C VAL A 39 23.84 0.07 -10.95
N TYR A 40 23.30 0.83 -11.90
CA TYR A 40 23.77 0.81 -13.28
C TYR A 40 25.26 1.19 -13.39
N LEU A 41 25.70 2.25 -12.70
CA LEU A 41 27.11 2.67 -12.71
C LEU A 41 28.07 1.63 -12.12
N MET A 42 27.61 0.82 -11.16
CA MET A 42 28.40 -0.28 -10.60
C MET A 42 28.44 -1.48 -11.55
N VAL A 43 27.28 -1.86 -12.10
CA VAL A 43 27.12 -3.06 -12.95
C VAL A 43 27.77 -2.89 -14.32
N LYS A 44 27.73 -1.69 -14.91
CA LYS A 44 28.33 -1.40 -16.23
C LYS A 44 29.85 -1.59 -16.28
N LYS A 45 30.53 -1.66 -15.12
CA LYS A 45 31.98 -1.90 -15.05
C LYS A 45 32.33 -3.37 -15.32
N VAL A 46 31.36 -4.27 -15.16
CA VAL A 46 31.55 -5.73 -15.23
C VAL A 46 30.79 -6.34 -16.39
N LEU A 47 29.61 -5.80 -16.71
CA LEU A 47 28.68 -6.39 -17.68
C LEU A 47 28.48 -5.50 -18.92
N PRO A 48 28.04 -6.08 -20.05
CA PRO A 48 27.62 -5.32 -21.22
C PRO A 48 26.55 -4.28 -20.88
N ASN A 49 26.48 -3.21 -21.67
CA ASN A 49 25.56 -2.11 -21.43
C ASN A 49 24.09 -2.56 -21.42
N ASP A 50 23.72 -3.44 -22.37
CA ASP A 50 22.36 -3.96 -22.50
C ASP A 50 21.92 -4.74 -21.26
N LEU A 51 22.80 -5.61 -20.73
CA LEU A 51 22.50 -6.38 -19.53
C LEU A 51 22.46 -5.49 -18.28
N SER A 52 23.33 -4.48 -18.22
CA SER A 52 23.36 -3.52 -17.12
C SER A 52 22.08 -2.69 -17.05
N MET A 53 21.52 -2.30 -18.21
CA MET A 53 20.21 -1.63 -18.29
C MET A 53 19.08 -2.55 -17.85
N LEU A 54 19.09 -3.83 -18.25
CA LEU A 54 18.08 -4.80 -17.79
C LEU A 54 18.12 -4.99 -16.27
N ILE A 55 19.31 -5.06 -15.67
CA ILE A 55 19.47 -5.16 -14.21
C ILE A 55 18.95 -3.89 -13.51
N MET A 56 19.28 -2.70 -14.03
CA MET A 56 18.77 -1.44 -13.50
C MET A 56 17.24 -1.39 -13.51
N ILE A 57 16.61 -1.78 -14.62
CA ILE A 57 15.16 -1.84 -14.75
C ILE A 57 14.59 -2.86 -13.79
N GLY A 58 15.18 -4.06 -13.70
CA GLY A 58 14.75 -5.11 -12.77
C GLY A 58 14.76 -4.68 -11.31
N VAL A 59 15.78 -3.93 -10.88
CA VAL A 59 15.87 -3.38 -9.51
C VAL A 59 14.86 -2.25 -9.29
N SER A 60 14.60 -1.43 -10.30
CA SER A 60 13.67 -0.29 -10.21
C SER A 60 12.20 -0.71 -10.30
N PHE A 61 11.91 -1.83 -10.96
CA PHE A 61 10.57 -2.36 -11.20
C PHE A 61 9.73 -2.54 -9.91
N PRO A 62 10.21 -3.17 -8.82
CA PRO A 62 9.42 -3.33 -7.60
C PRO A 62 9.07 -1.99 -6.94
N ILE A 63 9.97 -1.00 -7.01
CA ILE A 63 9.76 0.35 -6.46
C ILE A 63 8.66 1.05 -7.24
N ILE A 64 8.76 1.03 -8.58
CA ILE A 64 7.77 1.61 -9.47
C ILE A 64 6.42 0.94 -9.26
N PHE A 65 6.38 -0.39 -9.19
CA PHE A 65 5.14 -1.15 -8.97
C PHE A 65 4.48 -0.79 -7.63
N ALA A 66 5.24 -0.72 -6.54
CA ALA A 66 4.73 -0.30 -5.23
C ALA A 66 4.17 1.13 -5.25
N THR A 67 4.76 2.04 -6.03
CA THR A 67 4.30 3.44 -6.12
C THR A 67 3.07 3.61 -7.00
N LEU A 68 2.91 2.74 -8.01
CA LEU A 68 1.73 2.69 -8.88
C LEU A 68 0.57 1.89 -8.28
N TYR A 69 0.85 1.02 -7.30
CA TYR A 69 -0.15 0.17 -6.68
C TYR A 69 -1.13 0.98 -5.81
N GLU A 70 -2.27 1.30 -6.40
CA GLU A 70 -3.47 1.76 -5.71
C GLU A 70 -4.55 0.68 -5.88
N LYS A 71 -4.87 -0.05 -4.81
CA LYS A 71 -6.00 -0.99 -4.79
C LYS A 71 -7.11 -0.41 -3.93
N ASP A 72 -8.30 -0.22 -4.49
CA ASP A 72 -9.50 0.29 -3.78
C ASP A 72 -9.27 1.66 -3.08
N GLY A 73 -8.35 2.48 -3.60
CA GLY A 73 -7.96 3.76 -3.00
C GLY A 73 -7.01 3.65 -1.80
N ILE A 74 -6.52 2.44 -1.50
CA ILE A 74 -5.54 2.14 -0.45
C ILE A 74 -4.16 1.95 -1.07
N TYR A 75 -3.17 2.64 -0.51
CA TYR A 75 -1.78 2.58 -0.96
C TYR A 75 -1.05 1.35 -0.41
N PHE A 76 0.00 0.91 -1.12
CA PHE A 76 0.83 -0.23 -0.74
C PHE A 76 1.40 -0.13 0.69
N GLU A 77 1.90 1.04 1.11
CA GLU A 77 2.40 1.29 2.47
C GLU A 77 1.36 0.97 3.56
N LYS A 78 0.12 1.38 3.31
CA LYS A 78 -1.00 1.18 4.23
C LYS A 78 -1.42 -0.28 4.28
N TYR A 79 -1.38 -0.95 3.13
CA TYR A 79 -1.60 -2.40 3.06
C TYR A 79 -0.54 -3.18 3.85
N LEU A 80 0.74 -2.80 3.71
CA LEU A 80 1.84 -3.41 4.46
C LEU A 80 1.67 -3.23 5.97
N LYS A 81 1.28 -2.01 6.39
CA LYS A 81 0.97 -1.71 7.79
C LYS A 81 -0.12 -2.64 8.32
N TYR A 82 -1.22 -2.83 7.58
CA TYR A 82 -2.28 -3.74 8.00
C TYR A 82 -1.83 -5.20 8.10
N ILE A 83 -0.97 -5.67 7.20
CA ILE A 83 -0.40 -7.01 7.28
C ILE A 83 0.47 -7.17 8.55
N ILE A 84 1.33 -6.19 8.83
CA ILE A 84 2.22 -6.21 10.00
C ILE A 84 1.41 -6.15 11.28
N ASP A 85 0.45 -5.23 11.36
CA ASP A 85 -0.43 -5.05 12.52
C ASP A 85 -1.21 -6.36 12.77
N LYS A 86 -1.80 -6.95 11.73
CA LYS A 86 -2.49 -8.25 11.82
C LYS A 86 -1.56 -9.38 12.27
N LYS A 87 -0.30 -9.38 11.81
CA LYS A 87 0.69 -10.41 12.18
C LYS A 87 1.19 -10.26 13.61
N ARG A 88 1.24 -9.03 14.15
CA ARG A 88 1.60 -8.73 15.54
C ARG A 88 0.44 -8.95 16.51
N GLN A 89 -0.80 -8.82 16.05
CA GLN A 89 -1.98 -9.04 16.87
C GLN A 89 -2.19 -10.54 17.14
N THR A 90 -2.52 -10.87 18.40
CA THR A 90 -2.94 -12.23 18.77
C THR A 90 -4.23 -12.58 18.06
N SER A 91 -4.32 -13.78 17.46
CA SER A 91 -5.50 -14.28 16.73
C SER A 91 -6.72 -14.59 17.61
N ILE A 92 -6.65 -14.27 18.90
CA ILE A 92 -7.72 -14.55 19.87
C ILE A 92 -8.82 -13.51 19.67
N ARG A 93 -10.03 -13.95 19.29
CA ARG A 93 -11.22 -13.09 19.33
C ARG A 93 -11.47 -12.69 20.79
N ILE A 94 -11.49 -11.40 21.07
CA ILE A 94 -11.75 -10.85 22.41
C ILE A 94 -13.19 -11.15 22.87
N TYR A 95 -14.09 -11.54 21.96
CA TYR A 95 -15.46 -11.92 22.31
C TYR A 95 -15.52 -13.32 22.93
N LYS A 96 -15.62 -13.39 24.25
CA LYS A 96 -16.22 -14.53 24.94
C LYS A 96 -17.73 -14.31 24.99
N THR A 97 -18.48 -15.03 24.17
CA THR A 97 -19.94 -15.09 24.35
C THR A 97 -20.21 -16.01 25.53
N GLU A 98 -20.77 -15.47 26.63
CA GLU A 98 -21.24 -16.34 27.71
C GLU A 98 -22.50 -17.07 27.22
N CYS A 99 -22.41 -18.39 27.05
CA CYS A 99 -23.58 -19.21 26.75
C CYS A 99 -24.56 -19.15 27.94
N ILE A 100 -25.80 -18.72 27.68
CA ILE A 100 -26.87 -18.60 28.69
C ILE A 100 -27.08 -19.94 29.44
N TYR A 101 -26.87 -21.07 28.76
CA TYR A 101 -26.98 -22.40 29.33
C TYR A 101 -25.89 -22.70 30.36
N ASP A 102 -24.65 -22.27 30.13
CA ASP A 102 -23.54 -22.46 31.06
C ASP A 102 -23.73 -21.63 32.34
N ILE A 103 -24.25 -20.41 32.20
CA ILE A 103 -24.60 -19.54 33.34
C ILE A 103 -25.68 -20.21 34.20
N LYS A 104 -26.73 -20.78 33.58
CA LYS A 104 -27.82 -21.46 34.29
C LYS A 104 -27.31 -22.70 35.04
N LYS A 105 -26.40 -23.48 34.44
CA LYS A 105 -25.81 -24.67 35.06
C LYS A 105 -24.97 -24.30 36.28
N GLN A 106 -24.09 -23.30 36.17
CA GLN A 106 -23.28 -22.82 37.30
C GLN A 106 -24.14 -22.29 38.46
N ARG A 107 -25.26 -21.60 38.17
CA ARG A 107 -26.19 -21.15 39.22
C ARG A 107 -26.80 -22.31 39.99
N LYS A 108 -27.19 -23.38 39.29
CA LYS A 108 -27.82 -24.56 39.89
C LYS A 108 -26.85 -25.35 40.78
N GLU A 109 -25.57 -25.41 40.40
CA GLU A 109 -24.51 -26.06 41.19
C GLU A 109 -24.13 -25.27 42.45
N ARG A 110 -24.20 -23.93 42.44
CA ARG A 110 -23.96 -23.10 43.65
C ARG A 110 -25.11 -23.10 44.65
N SER A 111 -26.32 -23.47 44.22
CA SER A 111 -27.51 -23.54 45.07
C SER A 111 -27.73 -24.91 45.72
N LYS A 112 -26.80 -25.85 45.52
CA LYS A 112 -26.70 -27.13 46.24
C LYS A 112 -25.62 -27.02 47.30
#